data_AF-A0A835ZW89-F1
#
_entry.id   AF-A0A835ZW89-F1
#
_cell.length_a   1.000
_cell.length_b   1.000
_cell.length_c   1.000
_cell.angle_alpha   90.00
_cell.angle_beta   90.00
_cell.angle_gamma   90.00
#
_symmetry.space_group_name_H-M   'P 1'
#
loop_
_entity.id
_entity.type
_entity.pdbx_description
1 polymer ?
#
loop_
_entity_poly.entity_id
_entity_poly.type
_entity_poly.pdbx_seq_one_letter_code
_entity_poly.pdbx_strand_id
1 'polypeptide(L)'
;MEEAKILRLSGKPQNAPEGYQNRLKVLYSQKATPGSSRKTCRYIPSLPDRILDAPEIRNDYYPNLVDWSPGNVLAVALDNSVSLWSARTGDILQLLQMEQPGDYISSVGRIKEGNCLAVAPAVPKCSYGM
;
A
#
# COMPACT_ATOMS: atom_id res chain seq x y z
N MET A 1 8.29 51.56 -4.19
CA MET A 1 7.14 51.16 -3.37
C MET A 1 6.02 50.86 -4.36
N GLU A 2 5.79 49.58 -4.66
CA GLU A 2 4.88 49.18 -5.74
C GLU A 2 3.44 49.25 -5.24
N GLU A 3 2.65 50.20 -5.78
CA GLU A 3 1.22 50.31 -5.48
C GLU A 3 0.45 49.21 -6.23
N ALA A 4 0.30 48.06 -5.58
CA ALA A 4 -0.56 47.01 -6.11
C ALA A 4 -2.02 47.21 -5.68
N LYS A 5 -2.95 47.15 -6.64
CA LYS A 5 -4.40 47.12 -6.38
C LYS A 5 -4.95 45.72 -6.59
N ILE A 6 -5.62 45.21 -5.56
CA ILE A 6 -6.31 43.92 -5.60
C ILE A 6 -7.71 44.13 -6.18
N LEU A 7 -8.01 43.46 -7.28
CA LEU A 7 -9.34 43.43 -7.89
C LEU A 7 -10.05 42.14 -7.51
N ARG A 8 -11.36 42.22 -7.24
CA ARG A 8 -12.23 41.05 -6.99
C ARG A 8 -13.33 40.98 -8.04
N LEU A 9 -13.60 39.78 -8.55
CA LEU A 9 -14.73 39.53 -9.44
C LEU A 9 -16.02 39.43 -8.62
N SER A 10 -16.99 40.32 -8.87
CA SER A 10 -18.24 40.42 -8.09
C SER A 10 -19.31 39.37 -8.43
N GLY A 11 -18.99 38.37 -9.25
CA GLY A 11 -19.92 37.28 -9.61
C GLY A 11 -19.96 36.20 -8.53
N LYS A 12 -21.16 35.75 -8.14
CA LYS A 12 -21.29 34.58 -7.27
C LYS A 12 -20.82 33.34 -8.05
N PRO A 13 -19.87 32.54 -7.54
CA PRO A 13 -19.45 31.32 -8.22
C PRO A 13 -20.65 30.37 -8.36
N GLN A 14 -20.79 29.75 -9.53
CA GLN A 14 -21.82 28.73 -9.73
C GLN A 14 -21.52 27.53 -8.83
N ASN A 15 -22.54 27.04 -8.13
CA ASN A 15 -22.39 25.83 -7.33
C ASN A 15 -21.99 24.66 -8.23
N ALA A 16 -21.03 23.85 -7.77
CA ALA A 16 -20.67 22.64 -8.49
C ALA A 16 -21.92 21.76 -8.70
N PRO A 17 -22.07 21.09 -9.86
CA PRO A 17 -23.19 20.20 -10.12
C PRO A 17 -23.35 19.14 -9.01
N GLU A 18 -24.58 18.68 -8.77
CA GLU A 18 -24.85 17.64 -7.77
C GLU A 18 -23.97 16.41 -8.02
N GLY A 19 -23.19 16.00 -7.02
CA GLY A 19 -22.17 14.94 -7.11
C GLY A 19 -20.72 15.44 -7.17
N TYR A 20 -20.48 16.70 -7.56
CA TYR A 20 -19.15 17.34 -7.58
C TYR A 20 -18.87 18.18 -6.33
N GLN A 21 -19.87 18.34 -5.46
CA GLN A 21 -19.68 18.93 -4.13
C GLN A 21 -19.08 17.88 -3.18
N ASN A 22 -17.76 17.76 -3.17
CA ASN A 22 -17.07 16.96 -2.16
C ASN A 22 -15.83 17.70 -1.69
N ARG A 23 -15.91 18.37 -0.53
CA ARG A 23 -14.80 19.17 0.00
C ARG A 23 -13.91 18.46 1.00
N LEU A 24 -14.30 17.34 1.59
CA LEU A 24 -13.47 16.64 2.58
C LEU A 24 -13.83 15.14 2.65
N LYS A 25 -12.87 14.29 2.23
CA LYS A 25 -12.64 12.88 2.64
C LYS A 25 -13.82 11.91 2.41
N VAL A 26 -13.81 11.00 1.42
CA VAL A 26 -12.85 9.90 1.22
C VAL A 26 -12.47 9.24 2.56
N LEU A 27 -13.30 8.32 3.03
CA LEU A 27 -12.99 7.30 4.04
C LEU A 27 -14.10 6.25 3.93
N TYR A 28 -13.81 5.11 3.29
CA TYR A 28 -14.68 3.94 3.22
C TYR A 28 -16.09 4.18 2.68
N SER A 29 -16.27 4.07 1.36
CA SER A 29 -17.57 3.60 0.88
C SER A 29 -17.73 2.15 1.35
N GLN A 30 -18.23 1.96 2.58
CA GLN A 30 -18.57 0.64 3.13
C GLN A 30 -19.78 0.01 2.41
N LYS A 31 -20.39 0.74 1.47
CA LYS A 31 -21.43 0.23 0.60
C LYS A 31 -20.99 0.46 -0.83
N ALA A 32 -20.46 -0.59 -1.45
CA ALA A 32 -20.15 -0.58 -2.87
C ALA A 32 -21.33 0.03 -3.64
N THR A 33 -21.07 1.11 -4.38
CA THR A 33 -21.94 1.52 -5.48
C THR A 33 -22.03 0.28 -6.38
N PRO A 34 -23.20 -0.30 -6.64
CA PRO A 34 -23.28 -1.43 -7.55
C PRO A 34 -22.85 -0.93 -8.93
N GLY A 35 -21.58 -1.17 -9.27
CA GLY A 35 -21.07 -0.99 -10.61
C GLY A 35 -21.97 -1.83 -11.52
N SER A 36 -22.46 -1.21 -12.59
CA SER A 36 -23.43 -1.78 -13.54
C SER A 36 -23.27 -3.30 -13.65
N SER A 37 -24.13 -4.02 -12.93
CA SER A 37 -24.01 -5.45 -12.73
C SER A 37 -24.45 -6.14 -14.02
N ARG A 38 -23.54 -6.23 -15.01
CA ARG A 38 -23.58 -7.38 -15.90
C ARG A 38 -23.50 -8.58 -14.99
N LYS A 39 -24.54 -9.42 -14.98
CA LYS A 39 -24.56 -10.69 -14.25
C LYS A 39 -23.31 -11.48 -14.66
N THR A 40 -22.27 -11.42 -13.84
CA THR A 40 -21.07 -12.22 -14.05
C THR A 40 -21.48 -13.67 -13.85
N CYS A 41 -21.37 -14.48 -14.90
CA CYS A 41 -21.79 -15.88 -14.89
C CYS A 41 -20.98 -16.77 -13.91
N ARG A 42 -19.87 -16.23 -13.38
CA ARG A 42 -18.97 -16.91 -12.44
C ARG A 42 -19.28 -16.48 -11.00
N TYR A 43 -19.39 -17.48 -10.11
CA TYR A 43 -19.41 -17.26 -8.66
C TYR A 43 -18.02 -16.82 -8.16
N ILE A 44 -17.98 -15.75 -7.38
CA ILE A 44 -16.80 -15.27 -6.65
C ILE A 44 -17.18 -15.28 -5.17
N PRO A 45 -16.47 -16.03 -4.31
CA PRO A 45 -16.73 -16.03 -2.86
C PRO A 45 -16.61 -14.62 -2.28
N SER A 46 -17.52 -14.27 -1.37
CA SER A 46 -17.48 -12.99 -0.65
C SER A 46 -16.53 -13.01 0.55
N LEU A 47 -16.07 -14.19 0.96
CA LEU A 47 -15.16 -14.39 2.08
C LEU A 47 -13.76 -14.74 1.55
N PRO A 48 -12.69 -14.31 2.25
CA PRO A 48 -11.34 -14.74 1.91
C PRO A 48 -11.18 -16.24 2.17
N ASP A 49 -10.35 -16.89 1.35
CA ASP A 49 -10.04 -18.33 1.52
C ASP A 49 -9.13 -18.55 2.74
N ARG A 50 -8.15 -17.67 2.94
CA ARG A 50 -7.22 -17.68 4.07
C ARG A 50 -6.91 -16.28 4.54
N ILE A 51 -6.70 -16.14 5.84
CA ILE A 51 -6.25 -14.92 6.50
C ILE A 51 -4.95 -15.26 7.20
N LEU A 52 -3.91 -14.48 6.92
CA LEU A 52 -2.60 -14.61 7.55
C LEU A 52 -2.36 -13.39 8.42
N ASP A 53 -1.82 -13.61 9.61
CA ASP A 53 -1.44 -12.52 10.50
C ASP A 53 -0.14 -11.89 10.02
N ALA A 54 -0.11 -10.57 9.95
CA ALA A 54 1.05 -9.77 9.61
C ALA A 54 1.35 -8.79 10.76
N PRO A 55 1.91 -9.28 11.88
CA PRO A 55 2.26 -8.42 13.01
C PRO A 55 3.31 -7.40 12.57
N GLU A 56 3.23 -6.18 13.09
CA GLU A 56 4.24 -5.14 12.85
C GLU A 56 4.39 -4.72 11.37
N ILE A 57 3.39 -5.04 10.52
CA ILE A 57 3.36 -4.49 9.17
C ILE A 57 3.25 -2.96 9.23
N ARG A 58 4.12 -2.28 8.49
CA ARG A 58 4.15 -0.82 8.49
C ARG A 58 2.94 -0.28 7.73
N ASN A 59 2.19 0.61 8.37
CA ASN A 59 1.06 1.31 7.75
C ASN A 59 1.55 2.55 6.98
N ASP A 60 2.31 2.30 5.92
CA ASP A 60 2.80 3.33 4.99
C ASP A 60 2.31 2.98 3.58
N TYR A 61 1.90 4.01 2.82
CA TYR A 61 1.31 3.86 1.50
C TYR A 61 2.35 3.72 0.38
N TYR A 62 3.53 4.29 0.56
CA TYR A 62 4.58 4.31 -0.47
C TYR A 62 5.35 2.97 -0.64
N PRO A 63 5.66 2.21 0.42
CA PRO A 63 6.45 0.99 0.29
C PRO A 63 5.65 -0.21 -0.23
N ASN A 64 6.26 -1.01 -1.10
CA ASN A 64 5.71 -2.30 -1.52
C ASN A 64 6.23 -3.42 -0.60
N LEU A 65 5.46 -3.74 0.44
CA LEU A 65 5.87 -4.67 1.50
C LEU A 65 5.53 -6.15 1.21
N VAL A 66 4.78 -6.44 0.16
CA VAL A 66 4.30 -7.80 -0.16
C VAL A 66 4.57 -8.13 -1.62
N ASP A 67 5.11 -9.32 -1.86
CA ASP A 67 5.30 -9.84 -3.21
C ASP A 67 4.99 -11.35 -3.28
N TRP A 68 4.38 -11.80 -4.37
CA TRP A 68 3.99 -13.20 -4.55
C TRP A 68 4.70 -13.81 -5.74
N SER A 69 5.54 -14.80 -5.47
CA SER A 69 6.26 -15.56 -6.50
C SER A 69 5.37 -16.53 -7.29
N PRO A 70 5.72 -16.84 -8.55
CA PRO A 70 5.13 -17.96 -9.29
C PRO A 70 5.42 -19.33 -8.64
N GLY A 71 6.41 -19.35 -7.74
CA GLY A 71 6.73 -20.48 -6.86
C GLY A 71 5.70 -20.71 -5.74
N ASN A 72 4.58 -19.98 -5.71
CA ASN A 72 3.58 -20.01 -4.64
C ASN A 72 4.18 -19.69 -3.26
N VAL A 73 5.27 -18.93 -3.23
CA VAL A 73 5.85 -18.40 -2.00
C VAL A 73 5.54 -16.90 -1.95
N LEU A 74 4.87 -16.49 -0.89
CA LEU A 74 4.59 -15.10 -0.54
C LEU A 74 5.77 -14.56 0.27
N ALA A 75 6.29 -13.39 -0.09
CA ALA A 75 7.23 -12.62 0.72
C ALA A 75 6.49 -11.46 1.36
N VAL A 76 6.65 -11.29 2.68
CA VAL A 76 6.03 -10.22 3.46
C VAL A 76 7.11 -9.55 4.29
N ALA A 77 7.23 -8.24 4.16
CA ALA A 77 8.07 -7.40 5.01
C ALA A 77 7.27 -6.93 6.24
N LEU A 78 7.76 -7.31 7.42
CA LEU A 78 7.22 -6.99 8.73
C LEU A 78 8.25 -6.15 9.48
N ASP A 79 8.01 -4.84 9.53
CA ASP A 79 8.96 -3.81 10.00
C ASP A 79 10.41 -4.03 9.52
N ASN A 80 11.25 -4.63 10.36
CA ASN A 80 12.67 -4.86 10.10
C ASN A 80 13.00 -6.29 9.60
N SER A 81 12.00 -7.15 9.43
CA SER A 81 12.16 -8.55 9.03
C SER A 81 11.41 -8.89 7.74
N VAL A 82 11.93 -9.85 6.97
CA VAL A 82 11.22 -10.43 5.82
C VAL A 82 10.88 -11.88 6.13
N SER A 83 9.60 -12.21 6.05
CA SER A 83 9.10 -13.57 6.19
C SER A 83 8.60 -14.11 4.86
N LEU A 84 8.88 -15.38 4.60
CA LEU A 84 8.41 -16.15 3.46
C LEU A 84 7.35 -17.13 3.92
N TRP A 85 6.25 -17.21 3.19
CA TRP A 85 5.18 -18.17 3.42
C TRP A 85 4.91 -18.99 2.16
N SER A 86 4.99 -20.31 2.25
CA SER A 86 4.68 -21.22 1.16
C SER A 86 3.18 -21.52 1.12
N ALA A 87 2.47 -21.07 0.08
CA ALA A 87 1.05 -21.35 -0.10
C ALA A 87 0.75 -22.82 -0.42
N ARG A 88 1.77 -23.63 -0.77
CA ARG A 88 1.60 -25.06 -1.06
C ARG A 88 1.59 -25.90 0.21
N THR A 89 2.54 -25.63 1.11
CA THR A 89 2.77 -26.43 2.32
C THR A 89 2.28 -25.75 3.59
N GLY A 90 2.17 -24.43 3.58
CA GLY A 90 1.88 -23.60 4.75
C GLY A 90 3.13 -23.22 5.56
N ASP A 91 4.32 -23.63 5.11
CA ASP A 91 5.57 -23.39 5.84
C ASP A 91 5.90 -21.89 5.89
N ILE A 92 6.45 -21.47 7.03
CA ILE A 92 6.90 -20.11 7.28
C ILE A 92 8.42 -20.13 7.49
N LEU A 93 9.12 -19.23 6.83
CA LEU A 93 10.57 -19.05 6.95
C LEU A 93 10.90 -17.57 7.08
N GLN A 94 11.55 -17.17 8.17
CA GLN A 94 12.15 -15.84 8.27
C GLN A 94 13.43 -15.80 7.42
N LEU A 95 13.44 -14.98 6.37
CA LEU A 95 14.55 -14.89 5.43
C LEU A 95 15.68 -14.02 5.96
N LEU A 96 15.33 -12.86 6.51
CA LEU A 96 16.28 -11.91 7.08
C LEU A 96 15.62 -11.03 8.13
N GLN A 97 16.46 -10.42 8.95
CA GLN A 97 16.10 -9.36 9.88
C GLN A 97 17.23 -8.34 9.92
N MET A 98 16.91 -7.04 9.85
CA MET A 98 17.89 -5.98 9.94
C MET A 98 18.47 -5.91 11.36
N GLU A 99 19.78 -5.67 11.45
CA GLU A 99 20.49 -5.61 12.74
C GLU A 99 20.42 -4.23 13.39
N GLN A 100 20.32 -3.17 12.58
CA GLN A 100 20.37 -1.80 13.09
C GLN A 100 19.01 -1.37 13.66
N PRO A 101 18.98 -0.80 14.88
CA PRO A 101 17.75 -0.30 15.46
C PRO A 101 17.26 0.93 14.70
N GLY A 102 16.02 0.89 14.23
CA GLY A 102 15.38 1.96 13.45
C GLY A 102 15.38 1.72 11.94
N ASP A 103 16.13 0.74 11.45
CA ASP A 103 16.05 0.29 10.07
C ASP A 103 14.79 -0.54 9.87
N TYR A 104 14.11 -0.32 8.76
CA TYR A 104 12.95 -1.10 8.34
C TYR A 104 13.05 -1.41 6.86
N ILE A 105 12.27 -2.39 6.40
CA ILE A 105 12.23 -2.76 4.99
C ILE A 105 11.25 -1.83 4.27
N SER A 106 11.73 -1.16 3.24
CA SER A 106 10.95 -0.26 2.41
C SER A 106 10.31 -0.94 1.21
N SER A 107 10.90 -2.00 0.66
CA SER A 107 10.30 -2.70 -0.47
C SER A 107 10.86 -4.11 -0.62
N VAL A 108 10.02 -5.02 -1.10
CA VAL A 108 10.40 -6.36 -1.53
C VAL A 108 9.98 -6.58 -2.97
N GLY A 109 10.80 -7.28 -3.73
CA GLY A 109 10.47 -7.62 -5.12
C GLY A 109 11.26 -8.81 -5.60
N ARG A 110 10.58 -9.78 -6.20
CA ARG A 110 11.19 -11.02 -6.66
C ARG A 110 11.39 -11.02 -8.16
N ILE A 111 12.44 -11.71 -8.59
CA ILE A 111 12.65 -11.97 -10.02
C ILE A 111 11.54 -12.87 -10.57
N LYS A 112 11.31 -12.80 -11.89
CA LYS A 112 10.23 -13.53 -12.56
C LYS A 112 10.37 -15.05 -12.42
N GLU A 113 11.59 -15.55 -12.33
CA GLU A 113 11.91 -16.96 -12.15
C GLU A 113 11.60 -17.43 -10.71
N GLY A 114 11.48 -16.51 -9.75
CA GLY A 114 11.13 -16.80 -8.36
C GLY A 114 12.28 -17.22 -7.45
N ASN A 115 13.51 -17.33 -7.98
CA ASN A 115 14.66 -17.85 -7.23
C ASN A 115 15.37 -16.82 -6.34
N CYS A 116 15.27 -15.52 -6.67
CA CYS A 116 15.94 -14.44 -5.93
C CYS A 116 14.93 -13.40 -5.48
N LEU A 117 15.00 -12.99 -4.21
CA LEU A 117 14.23 -11.88 -3.66
C LEU A 117 15.16 -10.67 -3.44
N ALA A 118 14.81 -9.54 -4.04
CA ALA A 118 15.42 -8.25 -3.73
C ALA A 118 14.70 -7.63 -2.53
N VAL A 119 15.49 -7.11 -1.58
CA VAL A 119 14.99 -6.45 -0.37
C VAL A 119 15.67 -5.09 -0.26
N ALA A 120 14.87 -4.04 -0.17
CA ALA A 120 15.34 -2.66 -0.06
C ALA A 120 15.16 -2.16 1.38
N PRO A 121 16.25 -1.99 2.15
CA PRO A 121 16.18 -1.36 3.47
C PRO A 121 15.94 0.15 3.34
N ALA A 122 15.15 0.70 4.25
CA ALA A 122 15.08 2.13 4.48
C ALA A 122 16.26 2.53 5.37
N VAL A 123 17.24 3.22 4.80
CA VAL A 123 18.38 3.71 5.58
C VAL A 123 17.93 4.98 6.33
N PRO A 124 18.14 5.09 7.65
CA PRO A 124 17.93 6.32 8.37
C PRO A 124 18.80 7.41 7.75
N LYS A 125 18.20 8.58 7.52
CA LYS A 125 18.89 9.74 6.93
C LYS A 125 20.24 9.91 7.61
N CYS A 126 21.32 9.92 6.83
CA CYS A 126 22.63 10.32 7.31
C CYS A 126 22.45 11.59 8.13
N SER A 127 22.69 11.52 9.44
CA SER A 127 22.75 12.70 10.29
C SER A 127 23.90 13.55 9.75
N TYR A 128 23.57 14.59 8.98
CA TYR A 128 24.49 15.67 8.71
C TYR A 128 24.84 16.27 10.06
N GLY A 129 25.98 15.88 10.61
CA GLY A 129 26.54 16.51 11.80
C GLY A 129 26.87 17.97 11.46
N MET A 130 26.27 18.89 12.21
CA MET A 130 26.85 20.18 12.57
C MET A 130 26.89 20.26 14.08
#